data_AF-A0A229XQ27-F1
#
_entry.id   AF-A0A229XQ27-F1
#
_cell.length_a   1.000
_cell.length_b   1.000
_cell.length_c   1.000
_cell.angle_alpha   90.00
_cell.angle_beta   90.00
_cell.angle_gamma   90.00
#
_symmetry.space_group_name_H-M   'P 1'
#
loop_
_entity.id
_entity.type
_entity.pdbx_description
1 polymer ?
#
loop_
_entity_poly.entity_id
_entity_poly.type
_entity_poly.pdbx_seq_one_letter_code
_entity_poly.pdbx_strand_id
1 'polypeptide(L)'
;MAHDPRLSGAGTATPNPPPPPPPPPPEPSMTGTGEAQAAEASAPAQSSDSFKLKFCTVCASNQNRSMEAHLRLSTAPSPFPVISFGTGSLVRLPGPSITQPNVYNFNTTSYAQMYDELLAKDERLYRNNGLLNMLDRNRNLKWGPERFQDWVPGMPRVEHVSKGDKGALGTEGGTVDVIITCEERCWDAVVDDLMNKGASLNRPVHVFNVDIRDNHEEALVGGKAILELATRLNDAATQERKISGAEGWENGTGEARRSFDERVPEILASWQEKWPNLPALWTLAWL
;
A
#
# COMPACT_ATOMS: atom_id res chain seq x y z
N MET A 1 31.96 -68.23 -11.91
CA MET A 1 30.97 -67.79 -10.89
C MET A 1 29.61 -67.73 -11.58
N ALA A 2 28.59 -68.23 -10.91
CA ALA A 2 27.32 -68.68 -11.48
C ALA A 2 26.42 -67.55 -12.02
N HIS A 3 25.65 -67.92 -13.05
CA HIS A 3 24.61 -67.17 -13.76
C HIS A 3 23.40 -66.84 -12.86
N ASP A 4 22.87 -65.61 -12.96
CA ASP A 4 21.54 -65.22 -12.46
C ASP A 4 20.57 -65.05 -13.66
N PRO A 5 19.50 -65.86 -13.78
CA PRO A 5 18.70 -65.94 -15.01
C PRO A 5 17.30 -65.33 -14.84
N ARG A 6 17.16 -63.98 -14.86
CA ARG A 6 15.82 -63.33 -14.92
C ARG A 6 15.71 -62.05 -15.77
N LEU A 7 16.65 -61.81 -16.69
CA LEU A 7 16.48 -60.77 -17.71
C LEU A 7 16.17 -61.41 -19.07
N SER A 8 14.89 -61.62 -19.35
CA SER A 8 14.40 -61.90 -20.70
C SER A 8 13.02 -61.26 -20.91
N GLY A 9 12.85 -60.54 -22.02
CA GLY A 9 11.54 -60.14 -22.53
C GLY A 9 11.41 -58.67 -22.89
N ALA A 10 11.96 -58.28 -24.04
CA ALA A 10 11.54 -57.09 -24.76
C ALA A 10 10.14 -57.30 -25.37
N GLY A 11 9.29 -56.28 -25.31
CA GLY A 11 7.99 -56.24 -25.98
C GLY A 11 7.47 -54.80 -26.01
N THR A 12 7.80 -54.06 -27.07
CA THR A 12 7.23 -52.75 -27.38
C THR A 12 5.78 -52.90 -27.83
N ALA A 13 4.83 -52.37 -27.06
CA ALA A 13 3.44 -52.19 -27.46
C ALA A 13 3.04 -50.72 -27.28
N THR A 14 2.73 -50.05 -28.38
CA THR A 14 2.15 -48.70 -28.40
C THR A 14 0.70 -48.75 -27.92
N PRO A 15 0.28 -47.89 -26.97
CA PRO A 15 -1.11 -47.83 -26.53
C PRO A 15 -2.00 -47.10 -27.56
N ASN A 16 -3.20 -47.64 -27.79
CA ASN A 16 -4.23 -47.03 -28.66
C ASN A 16 -4.81 -45.73 -28.05
N PRO A 17 -5.20 -44.74 -28.87
CA PRO A 17 -5.78 -43.50 -28.39
C PRO A 17 -7.22 -43.68 -27.86
N PRO A 18 -7.65 -42.87 -26.86
CA PRO A 18 -8.99 -42.94 -26.28
C PRO A 18 -10.07 -42.35 -27.21
N PRO A 19 -11.35 -42.79 -27.08
CA PRO A 19 -12.46 -42.30 -27.89
C PRO A 19 -12.87 -40.86 -27.56
N PRO A 20 -13.50 -40.12 -28.50
CA PRO A 20 -13.88 -38.72 -28.33
C PRO A 20 -15.05 -38.54 -27.33
N PRO A 21 -15.14 -37.37 -26.66
CA PRO A 21 -16.18 -37.06 -25.68
C PRO A 21 -17.55 -36.83 -26.34
N PRO A 22 -18.66 -37.09 -25.62
CA PRO A 22 -20.03 -36.85 -26.10
C PRO A 22 -20.38 -35.35 -26.17
N PRO A 23 -21.34 -34.96 -27.04
CA PRO A 23 -21.71 -33.56 -27.26
C PRO A 23 -22.46 -32.93 -26.05
N PRO A 24 -22.37 -31.60 -25.88
CA PRO A 24 -23.00 -30.88 -24.78
C PRO A 24 -24.55 -30.82 -24.90
N PRO A 25 -25.28 -30.73 -23.77
CA PRO A 25 -26.73 -30.61 -23.78
C PRO A 25 -27.23 -29.23 -24.26
N PRO A 26 -28.46 -29.15 -24.82
CA PRO A 26 -28.99 -27.92 -25.41
C PRO A 26 -29.39 -26.86 -24.37
N GLU A 27 -29.19 -25.59 -24.72
CA GLU A 27 -29.60 -24.42 -23.95
C GLU A 27 -31.13 -24.31 -23.82
N PRO A 28 -31.68 -23.89 -22.66
CA PRO A 28 -33.12 -23.68 -22.53
C PRO A 28 -33.57 -22.32 -23.06
N SER A 29 -34.49 -22.37 -24.01
CA SER A 29 -35.27 -21.25 -24.56
C SER A 29 -36.24 -20.65 -23.52
N MET A 30 -36.41 -19.33 -23.60
CA MET A 30 -37.34 -18.54 -22.79
C MET A 30 -38.80 -18.98 -22.95
N THR A 31 -39.50 -19.13 -21.83
CA THR A 31 -40.97 -18.97 -21.73
C THR A 31 -41.31 -18.24 -20.44
N GLY A 32 -42.05 -17.14 -20.56
CA GLY A 32 -42.53 -16.33 -19.43
C GLY A 32 -43.90 -16.79 -18.94
N THR A 33 -44.15 -16.60 -17.64
CA THR A 33 -45.48 -16.38 -17.02
C THR A 33 -45.25 -15.67 -15.67
N GLY A 34 -46.18 -14.79 -15.29
CA GLY A 34 -45.93 -13.68 -14.38
C GLY A 34 -46.30 -13.84 -12.90
N GLU A 35 -46.00 -12.74 -12.20
CA GLU A 35 -46.55 -12.20 -10.95
C GLU A 35 -46.29 -12.91 -9.61
N ALA A 36 -45.37 -12.33 -8.81
CA ALA A 36 -45.71 -11.73 -7.51
C ALA A 36 -44.53 -10.89 -7.00
N GLN A 37 -44.76 -9.57 -6.88
CA GLN A 37 -43.83 -8.62 -6.29
C GLN A 37 -43.70 -8.84 -4.78
N ALA A 38 -42.51 -9.24 -4.34
CA ALA A 38 -42.04 -8.94 -3.00
C ALA A 38 -41.03 -7.79 -3.13
N ALA A 39 -41.44 -6.61 -2.66
CA ALA A 39 -40.57 -5.45 -2.57
C ALA A 39 -39.54 -5.69 -1.47
N GLU A 40 -38.43 -6.34 -1.81
CA GLU A 40 -37.20 -6.18 -1.05
C GLU A 40 -36.72 -4.74 -1.29
N ALA A 41 -36.78 -3.94 -0.22
CA ALA A 41 -36.10 -2.66 -0.17
C ALA A 41 -34.61 -2.95 -0.42
N SER A 42 -34.18 -2.75 -1.66
CA SER A 42 -32.78 -2.63 -1.98
C SER A 42 -32.23 -1.52 -1.10
N ALA A 43 -31.44 -1.90 -0.09
CA ALA A 43 -30.52 -0.97 0.53
C ALA A 43 -29.80 -0.24 -0.61
N PRO A 44 -29.69 1.10 -0.58
CA PRO A 44 -29.04 1.80 -1.67
C PRO A 44 -27.64 1.20 -1.76
N ALA A 45 -27.35 0.56 -2.90
CA ALA A 45 -26.00 0.19 -3.24
C ALA A 45 -25.20 1.49 -3.12
N GLN A 46 -24.37 1.58 -2.08
CA GLN A 46 -23.48 2.71 -1.94
C GLN A 46 -22.57 2.69 -3.16
N SER A 47 -22.86 3.55 -4.12
CA SER A 47 -21.99 3.81 -5.26
C SER A 47 -20.75 4.53 -4.73
N SER A 48 -19.82 3.81 -4.10
CA SER A 48 -18.53 4.37 -3.71
C SER A 48 -17.49 4.18 -4.82
N ASP A 49 -17.91 4.28 -6.08
CA ASP A 49 -17.10 4.09 -7.29
C ASP A 49 -16.37 5.38 -7.70
N SER A 50 -16.15 6.29 -6.73
CA SER A 50 -15.41 7.53 -6.97
C SER A 50 -13.92 7.21 -7.05
N PHE A 51 -13.26 7.67 -8.11
CA PHE A 51 -11.82 7.60 -8.28
C PHE A 51 -11.05 7.98 -7.00
N LYS A 52 -9.99 7.23 -6.70
CA LYS A 52 -9.06 7.47 -5.60
C LYS A 52 -7.62 7.47 -6.08
N LEU A 53 -6.89 8.52 -5.68
CA LEU A 53 -5.43 8.51 -5.70
C LEU A 53 -4.90 7.43 -4.75
N LYS A 54 -3.79 6.82 -5.14
CA LYS A 54 -3.07 5.81 -4.37
C LYS A 54 -1.88 6.45 -3.66
N PHE A 55 -1.75 6.21 -2.36
CA PHE A 55 -0.76 6.86 -1.52
C PHE A 55 0.33 5.90 -1.02
N CYS A 56 1.49 6.45 -0.73
CA CYS A 56 2.59 5.77 -0.06
C CYS A 56 3.11 6.67 1.06
N THR A 57 3.20 6.17 2.30
CA THR A 57 3.76 6.94 3.43
C THR A 57 5.10 6.36 3.88
N VAL A 58 6.11 7.21 4.11
CA VAL A 58 7.48 6.75 4.33
C VAL A 58 8.14 7.47 5.51
N CYS A 59 8.72 6.71 6.43
CA CYS A 59 9.60 7.24 7.48
C CYS A 59 10.88 6.39 7.60
N ALA A 60 11.66 6.54 8.66
CA ALA A 60 12.90 5.77 8.81
C ALA A 60 12.66 4.28 9.07
N SER A 61 11.88 3.94 10.12
CA SER A 61 11.72 2.56 10.60
C SER A 61 10.39 1.91 10.23
N ASN A 62 9.51 2.63 9.52
CA ASN A 62 8.12 2.24 9.29
C ASN A 62 7.32 1.93 10.57
N GLN A 63 7.56 2.66 11.66
CA GLN A 63 6.98 2.31 12.98
C GLN A 63 5.99 3.34 13.47
N ASN A 64 6.38 4.61 13.53
CA ASN A 64 5.61 5.66 14.17
C ASN A 64 4.88 6.54 13.14
N ARG A 65 5.60 7.49 12.51
CA ARG A 65 5.06 8.55 11.64
C ARG A 65 4.34 8.03 10.39
N SER A 66 5.00 7.18 9.59
CA SER A 66 4.40 6.60 8.37
C SER A 66 3.18 5.74 8.67
N MET A 67 3.23 4.96 9.74
CA MET A 67 2.16 4.06 10.17
C MET A 67 0.96 4.81 10.75
N GLU A 68 1.19 5.94 11.46
CA GLU A 68 0.10 6.81 11.88
C GLU A 68 -0.59 7.44 10.66
N ALA A 69 0.18 7.96 9.70
CA ALA A 69 -0.38 8.49 8.45
C ALA A 69 -1.14 7.42 7.65
N HIS A 70 -0.58 6.21 7.55
CA HIS A 70 -1.23 5.06 6.92
C HIS A 70 -2.58 4.76 7.61
N LEU A 71 -2.59 4.64 8.94
CA LEU A 71 -3.83 4.42 9.68
C LEU A 71 -4.88 5.49 9.37
N ARG A 72 -4.49 6.77 9.33
CA ARG A 72 -5.41 7.88 9.03
C ARG A 72 -5.98 7.79 7.61
N LEU A 73 -5.16 7.45 6.63
CA LEU A 73 -5.58 7.32 5.23
C LEU A 73 -6.49 6.10 5.00
N SER A 74 -6.18 4.95 5.62
CA SER A 74 -6.93 3.71 5.43
C SER A 74 -8.22 3.62 6.26
N THR A 75 -8.37 4.44 7.30
CA THR A 75 -9.55 4.46 8.17
C THR A 75 -10.36 5.75 8.10
N ALA A 76 -10.05 6.62 7.15
CA ALA A 76 -10.86 7.81 6.87
C ALA A 76 -12.31 7.42 6.49
N PRO A 77 -13.31 8.30 6.67
CA PRO A 77 -14.69 8.04 6.22
C PRO A 77 -14.79 7.69 4.74
N SER A 78 -13.89 8.23 3.92
CA SER A 78 -13.66 7.81 2.55
C SER A 78 -12.21 7.31 2.42
N PRO A 79 -11.96 6.01 2.65
CA PRO A 79 -10.60 5.46 2.70
C PRO A 79 -9.83 5.66 1.40
N PHE A 80 -8.52 5.79 1.53
CA PHE A 80 -7.60 5.81 0.40
C PHE A 80 -6.85 4.48 0.28
N PRO A 81 -6.58 4.00 -0.94
CA PRO A 81 -5.56 3.00 -1.18
C PRO A 81 -4.20 3.53 -0.69
N VAL A 82 -3.54 2.80 0.20
CA VAL A 82 -2.29 3.26 0.82
C VAL A 82 -1.35 2.10 1.15
N ILE A 83 -0.06 2.30 0.87
CA ILE A 83 1.05 1.46 1.31
C ILE A 83 2.02 2.29 2.16
N SER A 84 2.92 1.64 2.90
CA SER A 84 3.83 2.37 3.80
C SER A 84 5.17 1.68 4.00
N PHE A 85 6.25 2.46 4.09
CA PHE A 85 7.63 1.95 4.10
C PHE A 85 8.55 2.66 5.10
N GLY A 86 9.70 2.02 5.30
CA GLY A 86 10.88 2.53 5.99
C GLY A 86 12.04 2.72 5.02
N THR A 87 12.84 3.77 5.16
CA THR A 87 14.07 3.95 4.36
C THR A 87 15.34 3.46 5.06
N GLY A 88 15.26 3.18 6.37
CA GLY A 88 16.38 2.70 7.16
C GLY A 88 16.94 1.37 6.66
N SER A 89 18.17 1.06 7.06
CA SER A 89 18.74 -0.29 6.84
C SER A 89 18.11 -1.34 7.75
N LEU A 90 17.75 -0.93 8.97
CA LEU A 90 17.12 -1.77 9.99
C LEU A 90 16.01 -0.98 10.69
N VAL A 91 15.03 -1.69 11.22
CA VAL A 91 14.01 -1.13 12.11
C VAL A 91 14.65 -0.94 13.48
N ARG A 92 14.60 0.27 14.03
CA ARG A 92 15.17 0.59 15.35
C ARG A 92 14.08 1.12 16.27
N LEU A 93 13.90 0.47 17.41
CA LEU A 93 12.99 0.91 18.48
C LEU A 93 13.79 1.25 19.74
N PRO A 94 13.35 2.25 20.54
CA PRO A 94 13.91 2.52 21.85
C PRO A 94 13.97 1.26 22.73
N GLY A 95 15.07 1.09 23.47
CA GLY A 95 15.21 0.04 24.48
C GLY A 95 15.46 0.63 25.87
N PRO A 96 16.02 -0.15 26.81
CA PRO A 96 16.23 0.30 28.21
C PRO A 96 17.16 1.51 28.34
N SER A 97 18.05 1.72 27.36
CA SER A 97 18.94 2.88 27.30
C SER A 97 19.19 3.30 25.85
N ILE A 98 19.71 4.51 25.65
CA ILE A 98 20.03 5.06 24.32
C ILE A 98 21.04 4.19 23.53
N THR A 99 21.90 3.46 24.24
CA THR A 99 22.92 2.58 23.65
C THR A 99 22.43 1.15 23.43
N GLN A 100 21.22 0.81 23.88
CA GLN A 100 20.64 -0.53 23.78
C GLN A 100 19.29 -0.50 23.06
N PRO A 101 19.23 -0.12 21.77
CA PRO A 101 17.99 -0.16 21.00
C PRO A 101 17.57 -1.61 20.71
N ASN A 102 16.27 -1.82 20.50
CA ASN A 102 15.76 -3.05 19.90
C ASN A 102 15.85 -2.92 18.37
N VAL A 103 16.42 -3.90 17.69
CA VAL A 103 16.75 -3.82 16.27
C VAL A 103 16.19 -5.03 15.53
N TYR A 104 15.47 -4.78 14.45
CA TYR A 104 14.82 -5.82 13.65
C TYR A 104 15.09 -5.64 12.16
N ASN A 105 14.95 -6.72 11.41
CA ASN A 105 15.05 -6.70 9.95
C ASN A 105 13.70 -6.33 9.33
N PHE A 106 13.74 -5.49 8.31
CA PHE A 106 12.58 -5.24 7.44
C PHE A 106 12.18 -6.53 6.70
N ASN A 107 10.93 -6.56 6.22
CA ASN A 107 10.37 -7.59 5.34
C ASN A 107 10.33 -9.03 5.90
N THR A 108 10.94 -9.29 7.06
CA THR A 108 11.13 -10.64 7.61
C THR A 108 10.61 -10.78 9.05
N THR A 109 10.56 -9.68 9.80
CA THR A 109 10.03 -9.66 11.18
C THR A 109 8.65 -8.99 11.18
N SER A 110 7.63 -9.65 11.70
CA SER A 110 6.26 -9.08 11.80
C SER A 110 6.11 -8.17 13.02
N TYR A 111 5.13 -7.25 13.00
CA TYR A 111 4.84 -6.44 14.20
C TYR A 111 4.33 -7.30 15.37
N ALA A 112 3.66 -8.42 15.09
CA ALA A 112 3.23 -9.37 16.12
C ALA A 112 4.45 -9.99 16.84
N GLN A 113 5.47 -10.42 16.09
CA GLN A 113 6.71 -10.94 16.67
C GLN A 113 7.42 -9.88 17.52
N MET A 114 7.53 -8.64 17.03
CA MET A 114 8.12 -7.54 17.81
C MET A 114 7.33 -7.28 19.09
N TYR A 115 6.00 -7.27 19.03
CA TYR A 115 5.13 -7.07 20.19
C TYR A 115 5.35 -8.16 21.25
N ASP A 116 5.31 -9.43 20.85
CA ASP A 116 5.44 -10.57 21.76
C ASP A 116 6.83 -10.62 22.40
N GLU A 117 7.88 -10.31 21.64
CA GLU A 117 9.26 -10.23 22.16
C GLU A 117 9.39 -9.13 23.22
N LEU A 118 8.92 -7.90 22.93
CA LEU A 118 9.03 -6.79 23.87
C LEU A 118 8.15 -7.01 25.11
N LEU A 119 6.96 -7.59 24.93
CA LEU A 119 6.06 -7.96 26.03
C LEU A 119 6.75 -8.96 26.98
N ALA A 120 7.39 -10.00 26.44
CA ALA A 120 8.10 -11.00 27.23
C ALA A 120 9.39 -10.44 27.88
N LYS A 121 10.04 -9.46 27.24
CA LYS A 121 11.32 -8.89 27.70
C LYS A 121 11.17 -7.96 28.88
N ASP A 122 10.28 -6.96 28.80
CA ASP A 122 9.94 -6.05 29.90
C ASP A 122 8.63 -5.31 29.62
N GLU A 123 7.50 -5.96 29.90
CA GLU A 123 6.18 -5.37 29.68
C GLU A 123 6.05 -3.97 30.29
N ARG A 124 6.53 -3.78 31.52
CA ARG A 124 6.35 -2.52 32.26
C ARG A 124 7.07 -1.38 31.53
N LEU A 125 8.31 -1.59 31.11
CA LEU A 125 9.08 -0.60 30.35
C LEU A 125 8.38 -0.25 29.03
N TYR A 126 8.06 -1.26 28.22
CA TYR A 126 7.56 -1.06 26.86
C TYR A 126 6.10 -0.64 26.79
N ARG A 127 5.32 -0.87 27.85
CA ARG A 127 4.00 -0.26 28.02
C ARG A 127 4.11 1.21 28.40
N ASN A 128 4.98 1.55 29.34
CA ASN A 128 5.13 2.92 29.84
C ASN A 128 5.71 3.90 28.81
N ASN A 129 6.62 3.44 27.94
CA ASN A 129 7.17 4.27 26.86
C ASN A 129 6.29 4.29 25.59
N GLY A 130 5.16 3.58 25.60
CA GLY A 130 4.18 3.55 24.51
C GLY A 130 4.48 2.57 23.38
N LEU A 131 5.61 1.84 23.39
CA LEU A 131 5.97 0.94 22.29
C LEU A 131 5.00 -0.23 22.11
N LEU A 132 4.51 -0.84 23.19
CA LEU A 132 3.50 -1.91 23.06
C LEU A 132 2.20 -1.38 22.44
N ASN A 133 1.76 -0.17 22.80
CA ASN A 133 0.57 0.43 22.21
C ASN A 133 0.76 0.74 20.72
N MET A 134 1.95 1.25 20.35
CA MET A 134 2.31 1.50 18.95
C MET A 134 2.37 0.21 18.13
N LEU A 135 3.01 -0.84 18.66
CA LEU A 135 3.11 -2.14 17.97
C LEU A 135 1.75 -2.83 17.87
N ASP A 136 0.88 -2.69 18.87
CA ASP A 136 -0.49 -3.19 18.81
C ASP A 136 -1.31 -2.48 17.73
N ARG A 137 -1.17 -1.16 17.59
CA ARG A 137 -1.73 -0.43 16.44
C ARG A 137 -1.19 -0.97 15.12
N ASN A 138 0.13 -1.16 15.02
CA ASN A 138 0.80 -1.53 13.78
C ASN A 138 0.43 -2.95 13.30
N ARG A 139 0.41 -3.94 14.20
CA ARG A 139 0.00 -5.32 13.87
C ARG A 139 -1.46 -5.45 13.45
N ASN A 140 -2.32 -4.53 13.91
CA ASN A 140 -3.72 -4.42 13.50
C ASN A 140 -3.91 -3.55 12.23
N LEU A 141 -2.82 -3.05 11.64
CA LEU A 141 -2.83 -2.26 10.42
C LEU A 141 -2.26 -3.04 9.23
N LYS A 142 -1.07 -3.64 9.40
CA LYS A 142 -0.43 -4.51 8.40
C LYS A 142 0.51 -5.53 9.04
N TRP A 143 0.95 -6.54 8.29
CA TRP A 143 1.78 -7.64 8.80
C TRP A 143 3.10 -7.20 9.49
N GLY A 144 3.87 -6.33 8.84
CA GLY A 144 5.20 -5.96 9.32
C GLY A 144 5.78 -4.73 8.62
N PRO A 145 6.91 -4.20 9.13
CA PRO A 145 7.60 -3.08 8.51
C PRO A 145 8.26 -3.52 7.21
N GLU A 146 8.02 -2.73 6.18
CA GLU A 146 8.57 -2.94 4.85
C GLU A 146 9.58 -1.86 4.50
N ARG A 147 10.60 -2.22 3.72
CA ARG A 147 11.66 -1.31 3.29
C ARG A 147 11.38 -0.75 1.90
N PHE A 148 11.51 0.57 1.73
CA PHE A 148 11.18 1.27 0.50
C PHE A 148 12.06 0.84 -0.68
N GLN A 149 13.37 0.72 -0.43
CA GLN A 149 14.33 0.36 -1.47
C GLN A 149 14.17 -1.08 -1.98
N ASP A 150 13.49 -1.93 -1.20
CA ASP A 150 13.22 -3.32 -1.58
C ASP A 150 11.88 -3.44 -2.34
N TRP A 151 11.06 -2.39 -2.34
CA TRP A 151 9.82 -2.34 -3.12
C TRP A 151 10.14 -2.03 -4.59
N VAL A 152 9.60 -2.84 -5.49
CA VAL A 152 9.70 -2.62 -6.95
C VAL A 152 8.34 -2.11 -7.46
N PRO A 153 8.26 -0.86 -7.95
CA PRO A 153 7.04 -0.33 -8.52
C PRO A 153 6.50 -1.22 -9.66
N GLY A 154 5.18 -1.41 -9.71
CA GLY A 154 4.52 -2.24 -10.72
C GLY A 154 4.50 -3.75 -10.42
N MET A 155 5.26 -4.22 -9.43
CA MET A 155 5.18 -5.61 -9.01
C MET A 155 3.86 -5.88 -8.27
N PRO A 156 3.12 -6.97 -8.60
CA PRO A 156 1.85 -7.28 -7.96
C PRO A 156 1.95 -7.40 -6.43
N ARG A 157 1.00 -6.79 -5.72
CA ARG A 157 0.91 -6.72 -4.25
C ARG A 157 -0.31 -7.45 -3.69
N VAL A 158 -0.81 -8.47 -4.40
CA VAL A 158 -2.03 -9.21 -4.06
C VAL A 158 -1.97 -9.90 -2.69
N GLU A 159 -0.78 -10.28 -2.22
CA GLU A 159 -0.62 -10.89 -0.90
C GLU A 159 -1.01 -9.97 0.26
N HIS A 160 -0.89 -8.65 0.10
CA HIS A 160 -1.26 -7.70 1.15
C HIS A 160 -2.78 -7.63 1.33
N VAL A 161 -3.52 -7.77 0.22
CA VAL A 161 -4.98 -7.89 0.25
C VAL A 161 -5.39 -9.19 0.93
N SER A 162 -4.77 -10.32 0.59
CA SER A 162 -5.12 -11.61 1.21
C SER A 162 -4.74 -11.69 2.70
N LYS A 163 -3.70 -10.96 3.14
CA LYS A 163 -3.34 -10.80 4.56
C LYS A 163 -4.28 -9.86 5.33
N GLY A 164 -5.14 -9.12 4.63
CA GLY A 164 -6.05 -8.15 5.25
C GLY A 164 -5.36 -6.86 5.71
N ASP A 165 -4.22 -6.50 5.08
CA ASP A 165 -3.57 -5.22 5.35
C ASP A 165 -4.55 -4.08 4.99
N LYS A 166 -4.82 -3.19 5.95
CA LYS A 166 -5.76 -2.07 5.73
C LYS A 166 -5.18 -1.13 4.69
N GLY A 167 -6.00 -0.61 3.79
CA GLY A 167 -5.55 0.26 2.70
C GLY A 167 -4.93 -0.47 1.49
N ALA A 168 -4.78 -1.80 1.54
CA ALA A 168 -4.21 -2.56 0.42
C ALA A 168 -5.13 -2.62 -0.82
N LEU A 169 -6.45 -2.55 -0.64
CA LEU A 169 -7.40 -2.52 -1.75
C LEU A 169 -7.17 -1.29 -2.65
N GLY A 170 -6.97 -1.52 -3.94
CA GLY A 170 -6.60 -0.50 -4.94
C GLY A 170 -5.09 -0.36 -5.18
N THR A 171 -4.24 -1.01 -4.37
CA THR A 171 -2.77 -0.98 -4.49
C THR A 171 -2.17 -2.27 -5.08
N GLU A 172 -3.02 -3.17 -5.58
CA GLU A 172 -2.64 -4.51 -6.07
C GLU A 172 -1.64 -4.44 -7.23
N GLY A 173 -1.74 -3.40 -8.06
CA GLY A 173 -0.80 -3.15 -9.16
C GLY A 173 0.57 -2.65 -8.72
N GLY A 174 0.81 -2.46 -7.42
CA GLY A 174 2.11 -2.05 -6.90
C GLY A 174 2.57 -0.68 -7.37
N THR A 175 1.64 0.22 -7.71
CA THR A 175 1.91 1.60 -8.12
C THR A 175 1.16 2.58 -7.23
N VAL A 176 1.70 3.78 -7.12
CA VAL A 176 1.10 4.88 -6.35
C VAL A 176 1.15 6.18 -7.16
N ASP A 177 0.29 7.12 -6.81
CA ASP A 177 0.23 8.45 -7.43
C ASP A 177 0.96 9.50 -6.60
N VAL A 178 1.00 9.29 -5.27
CA VAL A 178 1.60 10.21 -4.30
C VAL A 178 2.42 9.45 -3.25
N ILE A 179 3.66 9.87 -3.03
CA ILE A 179 4.53 9.43 -1.93
C ILE A 179 4.68 10.58 -0.94
N ILE A 180 4.54 10.32 0.36
CA ILE A 180 4.67 11.30 1.43
C ILE A 180 5.71 10.80 2.43
N THR A 181 6.84 11.50 2.51
CA THR A 181 7.92 11.25 3.48
C THR A 181 7.72 12.08 4.74
N CYS A 182 8.15 11.57 5.89
CA CYS A 182 7.94 12.21 7.20
C CYS A 182 9.15 13.01 7.73
N GLU A 183 10.25 13.07 6.96
CA GLU A 183 11.45 13.87 7.24
C GLU A 183 12.35 13.95 6.01
N GLU A 184 13.13 15.02 5.89
CA GLU A 184 14.01 15.29 4.74
C GLU A 184 15.01 14.15 4.45
N ARG A 185 15.54 13.47 5.47
CA ARG A 185 16.41 12.30 5.23
C ARG A 185 15.68 11.15 4.52
N CYS A 186 14.39 10.95 4.81
CA CYS A 186 13.59 9.95 4.12
C CYS A 186 13.22 10.41 2.71
N TRP A 187 13.01 11.72 2.53
CA TRP A 187 12.83 12.36 1.23
C TRP A 187 14.01 12.07 0.30
N ASP A 188 15.22 12.39 0.72
CA ASP A 188 16.43 12.17 -0.07
C ASP A 188 16.56 10.69 -0.47
N ALA A 189 16.41 9.79 0.51
CA ALA A 189 16.50 8.35 0.27
C ALA A 189 15.42 7.82 -0.70
N VAL A 190 14.22 8.39 -0.69
CA VAL A 190 13.14 8.04 -1.62
C VAL A 190 13.46 8.55 -3.02
N VAL A 191 13.84 9.82 -3.16
CA VAL A 191 14.11 10.45 -4.47
C VAL A 191 15.32 9.78 -5.13
N ASP A 192 16.40 9.56 -4.39
CA ASP A 192 17.60 8.87 -4.89
C ASP A 192 17.28 7.44 -5.35
N ASP A 193 16.50 6.70 -4.56
CA ASP A 193 16.13 5.32 -4.89
C ASP A 193 15.23 5.25 -6.15
N LEU A 194 14.28 6.17 -6.30
CA LEU A 194 13.46 6.27 -7.52
C LEU A 194 14.31 6.59 -8.75
N MET A 195 15.27 7.52 -8.64
CA MET A 195 16.21 7.82 -9.72
C MET A 195 17.05 6.61 -10.10
N ASN A 196 17.57 5.88 -9.10
CA ASN A 196 18.39 4.68 -9.30
C ASN A 196 17.61 3.51 -9.93
N LYS A 197 16.29 3.44 -9.72
CA LYS A 197 15.40 2.46 -10.36
C LYS A 197 15.16 2.73 -11.85
N GLY A 198 15.51 3.91 -12.36
CA GLY A 198 15.52 4.21 -13.79
C GLY A 198 14.14 4.39 -14.44
N ALA A 199 13.09 4.66 -13.65
CA ALA A 199 11.75 5.00 -14.14
C ALA A 199 11.15 3.99 -15.15
N SER A 200 11.23 2.70 -14.83
CA SER A 200 10.87 1.62 -15.76
C SER A 200 9.40 1.61 -16.22
N LEU A 201 8.49 2.21 -15.44
CA LEU A 201 7.08 2.32 -15.82
C LEU A 201 6.79 3.63 -16.55
N ASN A 202 7.73 4.58 -16.54
CA ASN A 202 7.56 5.95 -17.04
C ASN A 202 6.28 6.60 -16.50
N ARG A 203 5.94 6.31 -15.24
CA ARG A 203 4.72 6.82 -14.60
C ARG A 203 5.09 7.95 -13.62
N PRO A 204 4.53 9.16 -13.78
CA PRO A 204 4.83 10.25 -12.86
C PRO A 204 4.17 10.03 -11.50
N VAL A 205 4.93 10.31 -10.43
CA VAL A 205 4.52 10.24 -9.02
C VAL A 205 4.92 11.54 -8.32
N HIS A 206 4.00 12.13 -7.56
CA HIS A 206 4.34 13.28 -6.73
C HIS A 206 4.98 12.79 -5.44
N VAL A 207 6.12 13.37 -5.07
CA VAL A 207 6.72 13.12 -3.77
C VAL A 207 6.51 14.39 -2.94
N PHE A 208 6.00 14.25 -1.72
CA PHE A 208 5.96 15.31 -0.70
C PHE A 208 6.81 14.92 0.50
N ASN A 209 7.55 15.87 1.07
CA ASN A 209 8.08 15.73 2.42
C ASN A 209 7.18 16.54 3.35
N VAL A 210 6.86 15.99 4.51
CA VAL A 210 6.23 16.73 5.61
C VAL A 210 7.06 16.46 6.86
N ASP A 211 7.75 17.48 7.35
CA ASP A 211 8.65 17.31 8.50
C ASP A 211 7.86 17.07 9.79
N ILE A 212 7.85 15.82 10.23
CA ILE A 212 7.17 15.38 11.44
C ILE A 212 8.23 14.88 12.42
N ARG A 213 8.23 15.47 13.63
CA ARG A 213 9.12 15.03 14.71
C ARG A 213 8.77 13.61 15.14
N ASP A 214 9.79 12.81 15.46
CA ASP A 214 9.59 11.38 15.76
C ASP A 214 9.16 11.12 17.21
N ASN A 215 7.93 11.52 17.53
CA ASN A 215 7.24 11.17 18.77
C ASN A 215 5.76 10.92 18.50
N HIS A 216 5.04 10.41 19.49
CA HIS A 216 3.64 9.99 19.33
C HIS A 216 2.70 11.18 19.04
N GLU A 217 2.87 12.30 19.73
CA GLU A 217 1.98 13.47 19.62
C GLU A 217 2.10 14.12 18.25
N GLU A 218 3.33 14.34 17.79
CA GLU A 218 3.63 14.94 16.49
C GLU A 218 3.22 14.01 15.34
N ALA A 219 3.38 12.69 15.50
CA ALA A 219 2.87 11.71 14.53
C ALA A 219 1.34 11.78 14.38
N LEU A 220 0.59 11.96 15.48
CA LEU A 220 -0.86 12.11 15.45
C LEU A 220 -1.29 13.38 14.71
N VAL A 221 -0.62 14.50 14.96
CA VAL A 221 -0.89 15.77 14.28
C VAL A 221 -0.50 15.67 12.80
N GLY A 222 0.69 15.17 12.51
CA GLY A 222 1.19 14.95 11.15
C GLY A 222 0.29 14.02 10.33
N GLY A 223 -0.21 12.93 10.93
CA GLY A 223 -1.16 12.02 10.26
C GLY A 223 -2.47 12.70 9.86
N LYS A 224 -3.00 13.61 10.69
CA LYS A 224 -4.19 14.41 10.36
C LYS A 224 -3.89 15.39 9.23
N ALA A 225 -2.75 16.06 9.28
CA ALA A 225 -2.33 17.01 8.26
C ALA A 225 -2.11 16.31 6.90
N ILE A 226 -1.50 15.12 6.90
CA ILE A 226 -1.32 14.27 5.72
C ILE A 226 -2.67 13.82 5.13
N LEU A 227 -3.63 13.39 5.97
CA LEU A 227 -4.97 13.05 5.50
C LEU A 227 -5.66 14.23 4.81
N GLU A 228 -5.51 15.44 5.35
CA GLU A 228 -6.04 16.64 4.73
C GLU A 228 -5.37 16.94 3.37
N LEU A 229 -4.04 16.83 3.28
CA LEU A 229 -3.33 17.00 2.01
C LEU A 229 -3.81 15.99 0.96
N ALA A 230 -3.89 14.72 1.35
CA ALA A 230 -4.37 13.63 0.50
C ALA A 230 -5.80 13.88 0.00
N THR A 231 -6.68 14.40 0.87
CA THR A 231 -8.05 14.76 0.50
C THR A 231 -8.06 15.87 -0.55
N ARG A 232 -7.30 16.97 -0.33
CA ARG A 232 -7.23 18.08 -1.28
C ARG A 232 -6.69 17.65 -2.64
N LEU A 233 -5.64 16.82 -2.67
CA LEU A 233 -5.08 16.26 -3.89
C LEU A 233 -6.10 15.38 -4.61
N ASN A 234 -6.79 14.49 -3.88
CA ASN A 234 -7.78 13.60 -4.48
C ASN A 234 -8.99 14.35 -5.05
N ASP A 235 -9.45 15.40 -4.37
CA ASP A 235 -10.55 16.23 -4.82
C ASP A 235 -10.20 16.96 -6.12
N ALA A 236 -9.00 17.53 -6.21
CA ALA A 236 -8.49 18.13 -7.43
C ALA A 236 -8.40 17.10 -8.57
N ALA A 237 -7.76 15.94 -8.31
CA ALA A 237 -7.65 14.88 -9.31
C ALA A 237 -9.02 14.37 -9.80
N THR A 238 -9.98 14.23 -8.89
CA THR A 238 -11.36 13.83 -9.20
C THR A 238 -12.07 14.89 -10.03
N GLN A 239 -11.87 16.16 -9.72
CA GLN A 239 -12.44 17.27 -10.47
C GLN A 239 -11.89 17.31 -11.90
N GLU A 240 -10.57 17.24 -12.08
CA GLU A 240 -9.96 17.28 -13.41
C GLU A 240 -10.39 16.08 -14.26
N ARG A 241 -10.44 14.88 -13.67
CA ARG A 241 -10.94 13.68 -14.38
C ARG A 241 -12.41 13.78 -14.80
N LYS A 242 -13.23 14.51 -14.05
CA LYS A 242 -14.64 14.75 -14.41
C LYS A 242 -14.78 15.76 -15.55
N ILE A 243 -13.87 16.74 -15.64
CA ILE A 243 -13.89 17.79 -16.66
C ILE A 243 -13.31 17.29 -17.98
N SER A 244 -12.09 16.75 -17.95
CA SER A 244 -11.32 16.42 -19.16
C SER A 244 -11.24 14.91 -19.44
N GLY A 245 -11.92 14.08 -18.66
CA GLY A 245 -11.91 12.62 -18.79
C GLY A 245 -10.68 11.96 -18.14
N ALA A 246 -10.61 10.63 -18.20
CA ALA A 246 -9.55 9.84 -17.54
C ALA A 246 -8.49 9.29 -18.52
N GLU A 247 -8.62 9.56 -19.82
CA GLU A 247 -7.71 9.05 -20.84
C GLU A 247 -6.28 9.57 -20.60
N GLY A 248 -5.28 8.68 -20.66
CA GLY A 248 -3.88 9.03 -20.46
C GLY A 248 -3.48 9.38 -19.02
N TRP A 249 -4.37 9.26 -18.03
CA TRP A 249 -4.07 9.58 -16.63
C TRP A 249 -2.88 8.77 -16.07
N GLU A 250 -2.91 7.46 -16.29
CA GLU A 250 -1.94 6.51 -15.73
C GLU A 250 -0.53 6.69 -16.33
N ASN A 251 -0.42 7.22 -17.55
CA ASN A 251 0.85 7.39 -18.28
C ASN A 251 1.38 8.84 -18.24
N GLY A 252 0.71 9.74 -17.50
CA GLY A 252 1.16 11.14 -17.40
C GLY A 252 0.83 12.03 -18.61
N THR A 253 0.11 11.52 -19.62
CA THR A 253 -0.09 12.25 -20.89
C THR A 253 -1.49 12.85 -21.04
N GLY A 254 -2.45 12.43 -20.21
CA GLY A 254 -3.84 12.87 -20.25
C GLY A 254 -4.03 14.34 -19.87
N GLU A 255 -5.04 14.99 -20.44
CA GLU A 255 -5.36 16.40 -20.12
C GLU A 255 -5.68 16.60 -18.64
N ALA A 256 -6.57 15.77 -18.07
CA ALA A 256 -6.88 15.82 -16.65
C ALA A 256 -5.64 15.65 -15.76
N ARG A 257 -4.67 14.83 -16.18
CA ARG A 257 -3.44 14.61 -15.41
C ARG A 257 -2.55 15.85 -15.43
N ARG A 258 -2.34 16.46 -16.60
CA ARG A 258 -1.57 17.71 -16.71
C ARG A 258 -2.20 18.84 -15.89
N SER A 259 -3.52 19.01 -15.98
CA SER A 259 -4.23 20.04 -15.19
C SER A 259 -4.17 19.76 -13.69
N PHE A 260 -4.20 18.49 -13.28
CA PHE A 260 -3.96 18.13 -11.88
C PHE A 260 -2.54 18.50 -11.44
N ASP A 261 -1.53 18.12 -12.23
CA ASP A 261 -0.12 18.37 -11.93
C ASP A 261 0.16 19.89 -11.79
N GLU A 262 -0.46 20.72 -12.64
CA GLU A 262 -0.38 22.19 -12.58
C GLU A 262 -0.97 22.78 -11.29
N ARG A 263 -1.99 22.14 -10.71
CA ARG A 263 -2.64 22.58 -9.46
C ARG A 263 -1.90 22.16 -8.20
N VAL A 264 -1.02 21.16 -8.28
CA VAL A 264 -0.34 20.61 -7.10
C VAL A 264 0.44 21.66 -6.28
N PRO A 265 1.22 22.57 -6.88
CA PRO A 265 1.93 23.60 -6.12
C PRO A 265 0.99 24.52 -5.33
N GLU A 266 -0.15 24.91 -5.89
CA GLU A 266 -1.14 25.76 -5.23
C GLU A 266 -1.86 25.02 -4.08
N ILE A 267 -2.17 23.74 -4.29
CA ILE A 267 -2.73 22.88 -3.25
C ILE A 267 -1.77 22.78 -2.07
N LEU A 268 -0.48 22.56 -2.34
CA LEU A 268 0.55 22.50 -1.31
C LEU A 268 0.70 23.83 -0.57
N ALA A 269 0.74 24.96 -1.29
CA ALA A 269 0.84 26.29 -0.69
C ALA A 269 -0.32 26.57 0.27
N SER A 270 -1.56 26.34 -0.17
CA SER A 270 -2.76 26.53 0.66
C SER A 270 -2.85 25.56 1.85
N TRP A 271 -2.24 24.38 1.72
CA TRP A 271 -2.11 23.43 2.82
C TRP A 271 -1.06 23.91 3.83
N GLN A 272 0.08 24.41 3.37
CA GLN A 272 1.17 24.92 4.20
C GLN A 272 0.76 26.15 5.02
N GLU A 273 -0.07 27.03 4.45
CA GLU A 273 -0.66 28.17 5.17
C GLU A 273 -1.49 27.72 6.39
N LYS A 274 -2.22 26.61 6.27
CA LYS A 274 -3.02 26.03 7.36
C LYS A 274 -2.15 25.28 8.37
N TRP A 275 -1.08 24.64 7.91
CA TRP A 275 -0.17 23.84 8.72
C TRP A 275 1.24 24.47 8.80
N PRO A 276 1.39 25.70 9.33
CA PRO A 276 2.66 26.44 9.26
C PRO A 276 3.80 25.79 10.06
N ASN A 277 3.49 24.91 11.00
CA ASN A 277 4.46 24.20 11.84
C ASN A 277 4.90 22.85 11.26
N LEU A 278 4.41 22.47 10.09
CA LEU A 278 4.80 21.27 9.36
C LEU A 278 5.38 21.67 8.01
N PRO A 279 6.67 22.08 7.95
CA PRO A 279 7.31 22.43 6.70
C PRO A 279 7.22 21.28 5.69
N ALA A 280 6.91 21.62 4.44
CA ALA A 280 6.79 20.66 3.38
C ALA A 280 7.65 20.99 2.15
N LEU A 281 8.17 19.93 1.52
CA LEU A 281 8.88 19.98 0.24
C LEU A 281 8.08 19.20 -0.79
N TRP A 282 8.30 19.50 -2.06
CA TRP A 282 7.64 18.80 -3.16
C TRP A 282 8.52 18.72 -4.40
N THR A 283 8.37 17.61 -5.13
CA THR A 283 8.98 17.35 -6.43
C THR A 283 8.13 16.35 -7.19
N LEU A 284 8.33 16.30 -8.50
CA LEU A 284 7.80 15.25 -9.37
C LEU A 284 8.91 14.21 -9.62
N ALA A 285 8.59 12.94 -9.46
CA ALA A 285 9.47 11.81 -9.76
C ALA A 285 8.77 10.82 -10.70
N TRP A 286 9.47 9.74 -11.08
CA TRP A 286 8.96 8.71 -11.99
C TRP A 286 9.18 7.30 -11.42
N LEU A 287 8.17 6.44 -11.55
CA LEU A 287 8.21 5.01 -11.24
C LEU A 287 8.68 4.20 -12.46
#